data_AF-X1KN53-F1
#
_entry.id   AF-X1KN53-F1
#
_cell.length_a   1.000
_cell.length_b   1.000
_cell.length_c   1.000
_cell.angle_alpha   90.00
_cell.angle_beta   90.00
_cell.angle_gamma   90.00
#
_symmetry.space_group_name_H-M   'P 1'
#
loop_
_entity.id
_entity.type
_entity.pdbx_description
1 polymer ?
#
loop_
_entity_poly.entity_id
_entity_poly.type
_entity_poly.pdbx_seq_one_letter_code
_entity_poly.pdbx_strand_id
1 'polypeptide(L)' 'MISRIKAGKRRAQANPSYQDIVSALQEGPRSALKVYGDLTERQYQHMKDMMDALEPILPLEIQIAWKTIEAFHDA' A
#
# COMPACT_ATOMS: atom_id res chain seq x y z
N MET A 1 -22.59 10.36 18.01
CA MET A 1 -21.73 11.06 17.03
C MET A 1 -20.25 10.78 17.24
N ILE A 2 -19.73 10.91 18.48
CA ILE A 2 -18.32 10.63 18.84
C ILE A 2 -17.91 9.17 18.56
N SER A 3 -18.77 8.19 18.82
CA SER A 3 -18.49 6.76 18.56
C SER A 3 -18.31 6.45 17.07
N ARG A 4 -19.12 7.09 16.20
CA ARG A 4 -19.05 6.95 14.74
C ARG A 4 -17.74 7.53 14.18
N ILE A 5 -17.31 8.69 14.68
CA ILE A 5 -16.04 9.32 14.31
C ILE A 5 -14.85 8.49 14.80
N LYS A 6 -14.89 7.97 16.04
CA LYS A 6 -13.86 7.05 16.55
C LYS A 6 -13.81 5.74 15.78
N ALA A 7 -14.94 5.18 15.36
CA ALA A 7 -15.00 3.98 14.53
C ALA A 7 -14.46 4.24 13.11
N GLY A 8 -14.77 5.41 12.53
CA GLY A 8 -14.19 5.87 11.27
C GLY A 8 -12.68 6.04 11.36
N LYS A 9 -12.18 6.70 12.41
CA LYS A 9 -10.73 6.83 12.68
C LYS A 9 -10.06 5.48 12.94
N ARG A 10 -10.68 4.56 13.69
CA ARG A 10 -10.15 3.21 13.88
C ARG A 10 -10.09 2.40 12.58
N ARG A 11 -11.11 2.51 11.72
CA ARG A 11 -11.08 1.89 10.38
C ARG A 11 -10.00 2.50 9.49
N ALA A 12 -9.83 3.82 9.53
CA ALA A 12 -8.77 4.50 8.79
C ALA A 12 -7.36 4.19 9.34
N GLN A 13 -7.23 3.96 10.65
CA GLN A 13 -5.96 3.53 11.27
C GLN A 13 -5.68 2.03 11.10
N ALA A 14 -6.71 1.21 10.85
CA ALA A 14 -6.60 -0.22 10.62
C ALA A 14 -6.48 -0.60 9.13
N ASN A 15 -6.58 0.38 8.23
CA ASN A 15 -6.41 0.18 6.80
C ASN A 15 -5.39 1.20 6.30
N PRO A 16 -4.20 0.77 5.89
CA PRO A 16 -3.29 1.65 5.17
C PRO A 16 -4.03 2.28 3.99
N SER A 17 -3.96 3.61 3.88
CA SER A 17 -4.47 4.32 2.71
C SER A 17 -3.49 4.15 1.54
N TYR A 18 -3.96 4.38 0.30
CA TYR A 18 -3.09 4.43 -0.88
C TYR A 18 -1.91 5.39 -0.68
N GLN A 19 -2.13 6.48 0.07
CA GLN A 19 -1.12 7.46 0.35
C GLN A 19 -0.01 6.94 1.27
N ASP A 20 -0.36 6.09 2.25
CA ASP A 20 0.62 5.49 3.16
C ASP A 20 1.57 4.54 2.42
N ILE A 21 1.03 3.76 1.48
CA ILE A 21 1.84 2.89 0.63
C ILE A 21 2.69 3.67 -0.36
N VAL A 22 2.13 4.68 -1.03
CA VAL A 22 2.92 5.51 -1.95
C VAL A 22 4.05 6.23 -1.21
N SER A 23 3.79 6.73 -0.01
CA SER A 23 4.83 7.33 0.83
C SER A 23 5.88 6.30 1.24
N ALA A 24 5.46 5.10 1.64
CA ALA A 24 6.37 4.02 2.01
C ALA A 24 7.20 3.49 0.83
N LEU A 25 6.63 3.46 -0.38
CA LEU A 25 7.35 3.12 -1.61
C LEU A 25 8.44 4.15 -1.93
N GLN A 26 8.18 5.44 -1.67
CA GLN A 26 9.17 6.51 -1.82
C GLN A 26 10.32 6.41 -0.79
N GLU A 27 10.03 5.97 0.42
CA GLU A 27 11.06 5.70 1.45
C GLU A 27 11.89 4.44 1.14
N GLY A 28 11.32 3.52 0.36
CA GLY A 28 12.00 2.36 -0.19
C GLY A 28 11.36 1.01 0.20
N PRO A 29 11.91 -0.11 -0.33
CA PRO A 29 11.24 -1.41 -0.30
C PRO A 29 10.93 -1.93 1.11
N ARG A 30 11.80 -1.66 2.09
CA ARG A 30 11.60 -2.10 3.49
C ARG A 30 10.44 -1.39 4.17
N SER A 31 10.32 -0.07 3.99
CA SER A 31 9.18 0.69 4.52
C SER A 31 7.89 0.20 3.87
N ALA A 32 7.91 0.00 2.55
CA ALA A 32 6.76 -0.47 1.79
C ALA A 32 6.28 -1.86 2.24
N LEU A 33 7.21 -2.80 2.51
CA LEU A 33 6.89 -4.13 3.04
C LEU A 33 6.20 -4.08 4.42
N LYS A 34 6.58 -3.13 5.27
CA LYS A 34 5.94 -2.95 6.58
C LYS A 34 4.48 -2.57 6.44
N VAL A 35 4.17 -1.64 5.53
CA VAL A 35 2.79 -1.21 5.27
C VAL A 35 1.99 -2.29 4.52
N TYR A 36 2.65 -3.04 3.64
CA TYR A 36 2.05 -4.21 2.99
C TYR A 36 1.55 -5.26 4.00
N GLY A 37 2.32 -5.53 5.06
CA GLY A 37 1.92 -6.50 6.09
C GLY A 37 0.59 -6.16 6.80
N ASP A 38 0.15 -4.90 6.73
CA ASP A 38 -1.11 -4.44 7.30
C ASP A 38 -2.27 -4.43 6.28
N LEU A 39 -2.03 -4.82 5.01
CA LEU A 39 -3.06 -4.90 3.99
C LEU A 39 -3.83 -6.21 4.05
N THR A 40 -5.14 -6.14 3.82
CA THR A 40 -5.94 -7.32 3.45
C THR A 40 -5.73 -7.67 1.97
N GLU A 41 -5.99 -8.92 1.60
CA GLU A 41 -5.94 -9.41 0.21
C GLU A 41 -6.70 -8.50 -0.76
N ARG A 42 -7.93 -8.11 -0.39
CA ARG A 42 -8.75 -7.22 -1.23
C ARG A 42 -8.09 -5.86 -1.46
N GLN A 43 -7.39 -5.33 -0.47
CA GLN A 43 -6.70 -4.04 -0.59
C GLN A 43 -5.43 -4.18 -1.40
N TYR A 44 -4.70 -5.28 -1.23
CA TYR A 44 -3.56 -5.61 -2.08
C TYR A 44 -3.98 -5.64 -3.55
N GLN A 45 -5.05 -6.35 -3.90
CA GLN A 45 -5.47 -6.43 -5.30
C GLN A 45 -5.92 -5.09 -5.87
N HIS A 46 -6.61 -4.26 -5.09
CA HIS A 46 -6.93 -2.91 -5.55
C HIS A 46 -5.69 -2.03 -5.71
N MET A 47 -4.67 -2.21 -4.85
CA MET A 47 -3.38 -1.53 -4.99
C MET A 47 -2.68 -2.00 -6.26
N LYS A 48 -2.70 -3.30 -6.56
CA LYS A 48 -2.09 -3.89 -7.75
C LYS A 48 -2.72 -3.32 -9.02
N ASP A 49 -4.05 -3.29 -9.12
CA ASP A 49 -4.75 -2.68 -10.26
C ASP A 49 -4.30 -1.22 -10.49
N MET A 50 -4.14 -0.45 -9.42
CA MET A 50 -3.67 0.93 -9.49
C MET A 50 -2.20 1.02 -9.90
N MET A 51 -1.33 0.23 -9.28
CA MET A 51 0.12 0.26 -9.53
C MET A 51 0.45 -0.23 -10.94
N ASP A 52 -0.24 -1.24 -11.44
CA ASP A 52 -0.10 -1.74 -12.81
C ASP A 52 -0.54 -0.68 -13.82
N ALA A 53 -1.61 0.07 -13.53
CA ALA A 53 -2.05 1.18 -14.38
C ALA A 53 -1.05 2.35 -14.39
N LEU A 54 -0.33 2.56 -13.27
CA LEU A 54 0.64 3.66 -13.13
C LEU A 54 2.06 3.25 -13.53
N GLU A 55 2.39 1.96 -13.58
CA GLU A 55 3.73 1.42 -13.86
C GLU A 55 4.46 2.14 -15.02
N PRO A 56 3.83 2.43 -16.18
CA PRO A 56 4.50 3.07 -17.31
C PRO A 56 5.00 4.50 -17.03
N ILE A 57 4.43 5.17 -16.03
CA ILE A 57 4.73 6.56 -15.68
C ILE A 57 5.39 6.70 -14.30
N LEU A 58 5.56 5.59 -13.56
CA LEU A 58 6.19 5.61 -12.26
C LEU A 58 7.72 5.72 -12.39
N PRO A 59 8.40 6.43 -11.47
CA PRO A 59 9.84 6.39 -11.35
C PRO A 59 10.35 4.95 -11.13
N LEU A 60 11.53 4.64 -11.67
CA LEU A 60 12.12 3.30 -11.61
C LEU A 60 12.28 2.80 -10.16
N GLU A 61 12.61 3.68 -9.23
CA GLU A 61 12.78 3.37 -7.82
C GLU A 61 11.48 2.84 -7.20
N ILE A 62 10.35 3.45 -7.56
CA ILE A 62 9.02 3.04 -7.10
C ILE A 62 8.63 1.70 -7.72
N GLN A 63 8.93 1.50 -9.02
CA GLN A 63 8.70 0.23 -9.69
C GLN A 63 9.47 -0.91 -9.01
N ILE A 64 10.74 -0.70 -8.67
CA ILE A 64 11.58 -1.69 -7.96
C ILE A 64 10.99 -2.01 -6.59
N ALA A 65 10.59 -0.99 -5.83
CA ALA A 65 9.98 -1.18 -4.51
C ALA A 65 8.65 -1.95 -4.60
N TRP A 66 7.83 -1.65 -5.62
CA TRP A 66 6.58 -2.36 -5.87
C TRP A 66 6.80 -3.81 -6.29
N LYS A 67 7.67 -4.08 -7.27
CA LYS A 67 8.01 -5.45 -7.71
C LYS A 67 8.58 -6.30 -6.60
N THR A 68 9.29 -5.68 -5.65
CA THR A 68 9.75 -6.38 -4.45
C THR A 68 8.56 -6.87 -3.62
N ILE A 69 7.56 -6.01 -3.37
CA ILE A 69 6.35 -6.41 -2.64
C ILE A 69 5.61 -7.52 -3.38
N GLU A 70 5.44 -7.41 -4.70
CA GLU A 70 4.79 -8.46 -5.51
C GLU A 70 5.52 -9.80 -5.36
N ALA A 71 6.85 -9.82 -5.44
CA ALA A 71 7.63 -11.04 -5.26
C ALA A 71 7.49 -11.65 -3.86
N PHE A 72 7.31 -10.84 -2.81
CA PHE A 72 7.04 -11.33 -1.46
C PHE A 72 5.61 -11.81 -1.26
N HIS A 73 4.65 -11.28 -2.02
CA HIS A 73 3.27 -11.74 -1.99
C HIS A 73 3.09 -13.07 -2.72
N ASP A 74 3.79 -13.24 -3.85
CA ASP A 74 3.69 -14.42 -4.72
C ASP A 74 4.53 -15.63 -4.22
N ALA A 75 5.41 -15.44 -3.23
CA ALA A 75 6.31 -16.46 -2.68
C ALA A 75 5.68 -17.29 -1.54
#